data_AF-A0A3D3GH18-F1
#
_entry.id   AF-A0A3D3GH18-F1
#
_cell.length_a   1.000
_cell.length_b   1.000
_cell.length_c   1.000
_cell.angle_alpha   90.00
_cell.angle_beta   90.00
_cell.angle_gamma   90.00
#
_symmetry.space_group_name_H-M   'P 1'
#
loop_
_entity.id
_entity.type
_entity.pdbx_description
1 polymer ?
#
loop_
_entity_poly.entity_id
_entity_poly.type
_entity_poly.pdbx_seq_one_letter_code
_entity_poly.pdbx_strand_id
1 'polypeptide(L)'
;MVKRIFFILWPFLILLGPYFLFGALVGSIPGYMLYSYVWKDDKFCTSCHVHDYASIGWKTSIHGELTTCHDCHHQPLIDYAKEAIVLITKQPKFPMDLHHIPHVPVDICGACHLTEPEQTATVAGPMTKKDISKLPKVDQLYLHELHLRMETRMPLPRAFPLGKEKAYGTFEESARVEQKTSTKRSVMCMDCHGGPANRAHDFSVADRSCVRCHANTHRTELVKKLGCRTCHFQDFLTPVSATLPESEKKP
;
A
#
# COMPACT_ATOMS: atom_id res chain seq x y z
N MET A 1 46.94 -19.59 21.25
CA MET A 1 45.96 -20.36 20.45
C MET A 1 45.68 -19.72 19.08
N VAL A 2 45.39 -18.41 19.01
CA VAL A 2 45.04 -17.67 17.78
C VAL A 2 46.07 -17.80 16.64
N LYS A 3 47.38 -17.69 16.91
CA LYS A 3 48.44 -17.83 15.88
C LYS A 3 48.47 -19.21 15.19
N ARG A 4 48.05 -20.27 15.89
CA ARG A 4 48.04 -21.65 15.37
C ARG A 4 46.86 -21.87 14.41
N ILE A 5 45.69 -21.29 14.72
CA ILE A 5 44.51 -21.35 13.87
C ILE A 5 44.76 -20.59 12.56
N PHE A 6 45.39 -19.41 12.63
CA PHE A 6 45.71 -18.62 11.44
C PHE A 6 46.64 -19.35 10.47
N PHE A 7 47.65 -20.05 10.99
CA PHE A 7 48.59 -20.83 10.18
C PHE A 7 47.93 -22.02 9.47
N ILE A 8 46.89 -22.60 10.07
CA ILE A 8 46.13 -23.72 9.49
C ILE A 8 45.13 -23.23 8.43
N LEU A 9 44.46 -22.09 8.64
CA LEU A 9 43.46 -21.56 7.71
C LEU A 9 44.07 -20.85 6.48
N TRP A 10 45.29 -20.32 6.60
CA TRP A 10 45.98 -19.58 5.54
C TRP A 10 46.12 -20.32 4.20
N PRO A 11 46.58 -21.59 4.14
CA PRO A 11 46.66 -22.32 2.87
C PRO A 11 45.29 -22.55 2.23
N PHE A 12 44.24 -22.80 3.01
CA PHE A 12 42.87 -22.93 2.50
C PHE A 12 42.36 -21.61 1.91
N LEU A 13 42.65 -20.48 2.56
CA LEU A 13 42.29 -19.16 2.07
C LEU A 13 43.00 -18.80 0.76
N ILE A 14 44.29 -19.13 0.62
CA ILE A 14 45.04 -18.90 -0.64
C ILE A 14 44.52 -19.80 -1.75
N LEU A 15 44.26 -21.07 -1.45
CA LEU A 15 43.88 -22.06 -2.47
C LEU A 15 42.41 -21.93 -2.88
N LEU A 16 41.49 -21.70 -1.94
CA LEU A 16 40.05 -21.61 -2.22
C LEU A 16 39.55 -20.16 -2.39
N GLY A 17 40.25 -19.17 -1.83
CA GLY A 17 39.84 -17.76 -1.88
C GLY A 17 39.58 -17.24 -3.29
N PRO A 18 40.48 -17.46 -4.28
CA PRO A 18 40.26 -17.04 -5.66
C PRO A 18 39.00 -17.65 -6.28
N TYR A 19 38.69 -18.91 -5.98
CA TYR A 19 37.49 -19.58 -6.49
C TYR A 19 36.21 -19.05 -5.83
N PHE A 20 36.22 -18.78 -4.52
CA PHE A 20 35.10 -18.13 -3.85
C PHE A 20 34.87 -16.71 -4.37
N LEU A 21 35.95 -15.95 -4.59
CA LEU A 21 35.86 -14.59 -5.13
C LEU A 21 35.34 -14.60 -6.57
N PHE A 22 35.86 -15.50 -7.41
CA PHE A 22 35.38 -15.68 -8.77
C PHE A 22 33.92 -16.13 -8.79
N GLY A 23 33.55 -17.12 -7.98
CA GLY A 23 32.17 -17.59 -7.85
C GLY A 23 31.22 -16.51 -7.34
N ALA A 24 31.63 -15.70 -6.37
CA ALA A 24 30.86 -14.56 -5.89
C ALA A 24 30.69 -13.50 -6.98
N LEU A 25 31.74 -13.21 -7.75
CA LEU A 25 31.69 -12.24 -8.85
C LEU A 25 30.79 -12.74 -9.99
N VAL A 26 30.97 -13.97 -10.44
CA VAL A 26 30.14 -14.60 -11.47
C VAL A 26 28.69 -14.74 -11.00
N GLY A 27 28.46 -15.12 -9.74
CA GLY A 27 27.14 -15.26 -9.15
C GLY A 27 26.44 -13.93 -8.85
N SER A 28 27.19 -12.84 -8.70
CA SER A 28 26.61 -11.53 -8.36
C SER A 28 25.66 -10.99 -9.44
N ILE A 29 25.99 -11.21 -10.73
CA ILE A 29 25.16 -10.76 -11.85
C ILE A 29 23.81 -11.48 -11.89
N PRO A 30 23.73 -12.83 -12.00
CA PRO A 30 22.46 -13.53 -11.99
C PRO A 30 21.72 -13.37 -10.65
N GLY A 31 22.45 -13.29 -9.53
CA GLY A 31 21.86 -12.99 -8.22
C GLY A 31 21.18 -11.62 -8.18
N TYR A 32 21.81 -10.59 -8.73
CA TYR A 32 21.23 -9.26 -8.84
C TYR A 32 20.04 -9.23 -9.80
N MET A 33 20.09 -9.95 -10.93
CA MET A 33 18.96 -10.06 -11.85
C MET A 33 17.75 -10.74 -11.19
N LEU A 34 17.97 -11.85 -10.48
CA LEU A 34 16.92 -12.53 -9.72
C LEU A 34 16.36 -11.62 -8.64
N TYR A 35 17.21 -10.95 -7.87
CA TYR A 35 16.79 -9.96 -6.87
C TYR A 35 15.96 -8.84 -7.50
N SER A 36 16.40 -8.28 -8.63
CA SER A 36 15.68 -7.22 -9.32
C SER A 36 14.32 -7.69 -9.85
N TYR A 37 14.24 -8.92 -10.36
CA TYR A 37 12.97 -9.49 -10.80
C TYR A 37 12.01 -9.72 -9.61
N VAL A 38 12.50 -10.35 -8.55
CA VAL A 38 11.68 -10.66 -7.37
C VAL A 38 11.23 -9.41 -6.63
N TRP A 39 12.09 -8.39 -6.52
CA TRP A 39 11.87 -7.24 -5.64
C TRP A 39 11.43 -5.96 -6.35
N LYS A 40 11.74 -5.81 -7.64
CA LYS A 40 11.51 -4.55 -8.38
C LYS A 40 10.64 -4.70 -9.61
N ASP A 41 10.26 -5.91 -10.00
CA ASP A 41 9.42 -6.17 -11.17
C ASP A 41 8.05 -6.68 -10.70
N ASP A 42 6.98 -6.00 -11.09
CA ASP A 42 5.61 -6.42 -10.76
C ASP A 42 5.25 -7.76 -11.42
N LYS A 43 5.96 -8.16 -12.49
CA LYS A 43 5.76 -9.46 -13.16
C LYS A 43 6.05 -10.63 -12.25
N PHE A 44 6.87 -10.46 -11.21
CA PHE A 44 7.04 -11.52 -10.22
C PHE A 44 5.71 -11.84 -9.55
N CYS A 45 5.05 -10.84 -8.95
CA CYS A 45 3.76 -10.98 -8.31
C CYS A 45 2.64 -11.32 -9.31
N THR A 46 2.59 -10.65 -10.45
CA THR A 46 1.51 -10.81 -11.43
C THR A 46 1.63 -12.05 -12.31
N SER A 47 2.70 -12.84 -12.15
CA SER A 47 2.84 -14.17 -12.76
C SER A 47 2.12 -15.28 -11.98
N CYS A 48 1.71 -15.01 -10.75
CA CYS A 48 1.05 -16.00 -9.90
C CYS A 48 -0.47 -15.78 -9.84
N HIS A 49 -1.24 -16.79 -10.24
CA HIS A 49 -2.71 -16.73 -10.26
C HIS A 49 -3.34 -16.41 -8.90
N VAL A 50 -2.68 -16.77 -7.79
CA VAL A 50 -3.14 -16.45 -6.43
C VAL A 50 -3.17 -14.94 -6.16
N HIS A 51 -2.60 -14.12 -7.06
CA HIS A 51 -2.61 -12.66 -7.01
C HIS A 51 -3.51 -12.02 -8.06
N ASP A 52 -4.25 -12.78 -8.87
CA ASP A 52 -5.08 -12.22 -9.96
C ASP A 52 -6.09 -11.20 -9.45
N TYR A 53 -6.68 -11.45 -8.27
CA TYR A 53 -7.64 -10.56 -7.63
C TYR A 53 -7.07 -9.14 -7.42
N ALA A 54 -5.81 -9.04 -6.97
CA ALA A 54 -5.12 -7.77 -6.75
C ALA A 54 -4.54 -7.21 -8.05
N SER A 55 -3.98 -8.10 -8.88
CA SER A 55 -3.27 -7.75 -10.12
C SER A 55 -4.18 -7.08 -11.14
N ILE A 56 -5.42 -7.56 -11.28
CA ILE A 56 -6.40 -6.97 -12.21
C ILE A 56 -6.72 -5.53 -11.78
N GLY A 57 -7.06 -5.34 -10.50
CA GLY A 57 -7.39 -4.03 -9.96
C GLY A 57 -6.23 -3.03 -10.10
N TRP A 58 -5.05 -3.46 -9.66
CA TRP A 58 -3.82 -2.67 -9.74
C TRP A 58 -3.48 -2.29 -11.19
N LYS A 59 -3.49 -3.25 -12.14
CA LYS A 59 -3.21 -2.99 -13.57
C LYS A 59 -4.17 -1.99 -14.21
N THR A 60 -5.43 -1.94 -13.76
CA THR A 60 -6.43 -0.99 -14.27
C THR A 60 -6.39 0.38 -13.59
N SER A 61 -5.57 0.54 -12.55
CA SER A 61 -5.41 1.78 -11.81
C SER A 61 -4.20 2.58 -12.31
N ILE A 62 -4.14 3.86 -11.93
CA ILE A 62 -2.96 4.70 -12.21
C ILE A 62 -1.67 4.17 -11.54
N HIS A 63 -1.81 3.41 -10.45
CA HIS A 63 -0.66 2.78 -9.79
C HIS A 63 -0.09 1.64 -10.66
N GLY A 64 -0.92 0.96 -11.45
CA GLY A 64 -0.49 -0.06 -12.42
C GLY A 64 0.45 0.47 -13.50
N GLU A 65 0.38 1.78 -13.77
CA GLU A 65 1.20 2.44 -14.78
C GLU A 65 2.53 2.99 -14.23
N LEU A 66 2.59 3.26 -12.92
CA LEU A 66 3.66 4.07 -12.30
C LEU A 66 4.45 3.36 -11.20
N THR A 67 3.88 2.33 -10.58
CA THR A 67 4.44 1.65 -9.41
C THR A 67 4.59 0.16 -9.69
N THR A 68 5.05 -0.59 -8.69
CA THR A 68 5.08 -2.04 -8.63
C THR A 68 4.33 -2.51 -7.39
N CYS A 69 4.00 -3.80 -7.31
CA CYS A 69 3.39 -4.37 -6.10
C CYS A 69 4.26 -4.10 -4.85
N HIS A 70 5.57 -4.06 -5.02
CA HIS A 70 6.55 -3.87 -3.95
C HIS A 70 6.66 -2.42 -3.46
N ASP A 71 6.10 -1.43 -4.17
CA ASP A 71 6.04 -0.06 -3.65
C ASP A 71 5.03 0.08 -2.50
N CYS A 72 4.13 -0.89 -2.35
CA CYS A 72 3.11 -0.93 -1.30
C CYS A 72 3.26 -2.15 -0.37
N HIS A 73 3.58 -3.31 -0.93
CA HIS A 73 3.72 -4.57 -0.21
C HIS A 73 5.20 -4.87 0.07
N HIS A 74 5.65 -4.49 1.27
CA HIS A 74 6.97 -4.87 1.73
C HIS A 74 6.91 -6.21 2.46
N GLN A 75 7.67 -7.17 1.95
CA GLN A 75 7.75 -8.50 2.51
C GLN A 75 9.23 -8.87 2.67
N PRO A 76 9.66 -9.38 3.83
CA PRO A 76 11.02 -9.85 4.00
C PRO A 76 11.41 -10.88 2.93
N LEU A 77 12.63 -10.82 2.38
CA LEU A 77 13.09 -11.75 1.34
C LEU A 77 12.94 -13.23 1.75
N ILE A 78 13.08 -13.53 3.04
CA ILE A 78 12.92 -14.89 3.56
C ILE A 78 11.50 -15.42 3.40
N ASP A 79 10.49 -14.54 3.41
CA ASP A 79 9.10 -14.96 3.25
C ASP A 79 8.80 -15.31 1.79
N TYR A 80 9.44 -14.68 0.80
CA TYR A 80 9.37 -15.17 -0.60
C TYR A 80 9.95 -16.57 -0.76
N ALA A 81 11.06 -16.88 -0.07
CA ALA A 81 11.64 -18.21 -0.12
C ALA A 81 10.69 -19.25 0.49
N LYS A 82 10.00 -18.92 1.60
CA LYS A 82 8.97 -19.77 2.19
C LYS A 82 7.77 -19.94 1.26
N GLU A 83 7.33 -18.88 0.60
CA GLU A 83 6.25 -18.93 -0.38
C GLU A 83 6.60 -19.81 -1.57
N ALA A 84 7.82 -19.72 -2.11
CA ALA A 84 8.26 -20.61 -3.18
C ALA A 84 8.15 -22.09 -2.77
N ILE A 85 8.52 -22.42 -1.53
CA ILE A 85 8.35 -23.79 -1.00
C ILE A 85 6.87 -24.16 -0.92
N VAL A 86 6.00 -23.26 -0.43
CA VAL A 86 4.54 -23.50 -0.36
C VAL A 86 3.94 -23.67 -1.75
N LEU A 87 4.33 -22.86 -2.73
CA LEU A 87 3.88 -22.96 -4.12
C LEU A 87 4.20 -24.33 -4.71
N ILE A 88 5.43 -24.82 -4.52
CA ILE A 88 5.87 -26.12 -5.02
C ILE A 88 5.19 -27.27 -4.30
N THR A 89 5.04 -27.18 -2.97
CA THR A 89 4.60 -28.32 -2.14
C THR A 89 3.10 -28.40 -1.94
N LYS A 90 2.37 -27.28 -1.97
CA LYS A 90 0.95 -27.21 -1.62
C LYS A 90 0.03 -26.74 -2.75
N GLN A 91 0.56 -26.09 -3.78
CA GLN A 91 -0.23 -25.57 -4.92
C GLN A 91 -1.44 -24.74 -4.46
N PRO A 92 -1.22 -23.61 -3.75
CA PRO A 92 -2.30 -22.77 -3.24
C PRO A 92 -3.18 -22.27 -4.39
N LYS A 93 -4.48 -22.13 -4.12
CA LYS A 93 -5.47 -21.63 -5.10
C LYS A 93 -5.96 -20.23 -4.75
N PHE A 94 -5.94 -19.90 -3.46
CA PHE A 94 -6.43 -18.64 -2.95
C PHE A 94 -5.35 -17.93 -2.13
N PRO A 95 -5.45 -16.59 -1.97
CA PRO A 95 -4.49 -15.83 -1.17
C PRO A 95 -4.35 -16.35 0.27
N MET A 96 -5.46 -16.84 0.84
CA MET A 96 -5.50 -17.38 2.20
C MET A 96 -4.74 -18.70 2.37
N ASP A 97 -4.37 -19.36 1.26
CA ASP A 97 -3.61 -20.61 1.27
C ASP A 97 -2.09 -20.34 1.39
N LEU A 98 -1.65 -19.09 1.26
CA LEU A 98 -0.26 -18.68 1.42
C LEU A 98 0.13 -18.62 2.90
N HIS A 99 1.44 -18.70 3.17
CA HIS A 99 1.96 -18.71 4.54
C HIS A 99 1.65 -17.41 5.30
N HIS A 100 1.50 -16.31 4.58
CA HIS A 100 1.20 -15.02 5.16
C HIS A 100 0.35 -14.18 4.21
N ILE A 101 -0.32 -13.19 4.78
CA ILE A 101 -1.13 -12.23 4.03
C ILE A 101 -0.27 -10.97 3.85
N PRO A 102 -0.06 -10.50 2.61
CA PRO A 102 0.74 -9.31 2.34
C PRO A 102 0.26 -8.12 3.17
N HIS A 103 1.17 -7.54 3.97
CA HIS A 103 0.88 -6.40 4.82
C HIS A 103 1.21 -5.09 4.11
N VAL A 104 0.25 -4.15 4.10
CA VAL A 104 0.48 -2.77 3.67
C VAL A 104 0.53 -1.90 4.93
N PRO A 105 1.69 -1.27 5.24
CA PRO A 105 1.79 -0.31 6.32
C PRO A 105 0.79 0.84 6.13
N VAL A 106 0.19 1.31 7.21
CA VAL A 106 -0.93 2.27 7.13
C VAL A 106 -0.52 3.65 6.61
N ASP A 107 0.78 3.93 6.72
CA ASP A 107 1.45 5.17 6.44
C ASP A 107 2.10 5.20 5.05
N ILE A 108 2.26 4.06 4.37
CA ILE A 108 3.00 3.98 3.10
C ILE A 108 2.45 4.91 2.01
N CYS A 109 1.14 5.14 2.00
CA CYS A 109 0.50 6.07 1.07
C CYS A 109 1.06 7.50 1.24
N GLY A 110 1.30 7.90 2.49
CA GLY A 110 1.82 9.22 2.83
C GLY A 110 3.27 9.42 2.39
N ALA A 111 4.04 8.33 2.30
CA ALA A 111 5.41 8.32 1.81
C ALA A 111 5.54 8.91 0.39
N CYS A 112 4.48 8.78 -0.41
CA CYS A 112 4.44 9.25 -1.79
C CYS A 112 3.54 10.47 -1.99
N HIS A 113 2.41 10.53 -1.30
CA HIS A 113 1.35 11.51 -1.57
C HIS A 113 1.29 12.69 -0.62
N LEU A 114 2.10 12.74 0.44
CA LEU A 114 2.21 13.92 1.30
C LEU A 114 3.43 14.76 0.94
N THR A 115 3.36 16.05 1.22
CA THR A 115 4.44 17.01 0.96
C THR A 115 5.66 16.70 1.82
N GLU A 116 5.45 16.24 3.06
CA GLU A 116 6.48 15.93 4.04
C GLU A 116 6.47 14.43 4.41
N PRO A 117 6.86 13.53 3.48
CA PRO A 117 6.72 12.09 3.67
C PRO A 117 7.60 11.56 4.81
N GLU A 118 8.77 12.16 5.04
CA GLU A 118 9.75 11.77 6.06
C GLU A 118 9.16 11.87 7.50
N GLN A 119 8.10 12.67 7.70
CA GLN A 119 7.41 12.78 8.99
C GLN A 119 6.37 11.70 9.23
N THR A 120 5.87 11.08 8.16
CA THR A 120 4.69 10.24 8.21
C THR A 120 4.98 8.80 7.83
N ALA A 121 6.02 8.52 7.05
CA ALA A 121 6.32 7.19 6.56
C ALA A 121 7.80 6.98 6.21
N THR A 122 8.28 5.76 6.44
CA THR A 122 9.55 5.31 5.87
C THR A 122 9.34 4.83 4.44
N VAL A 123 9.77 5.60 3.45
CA VAL A 123 9.83 5.17 2.05
C VAL A 123 10.74 3.93 1.97
N ALA A 124 10.21 2.81 1.52
CA ALA A 124 10.98 1.57 1.38
C ALA A 124 10.71 0.80 0.06
N GLY A 125 10.03 1.43 -0.91
CA GLY A 125 9.78 0.88 -2.24
C GLY A 125 10.91 1.16 -3.25
N PRO A 126 10.90 0.53 -4.44
CA PRO A 126 11.85 0.81 -5.52
C PRO A 126 11.78 2.24 -6.10
N MET A 127 10.71 3.00 -5.84
CA MET A 127 10.60 4.39 -6.31
C MET A 127 11.72 5.29 -5.76
N THR A 128 12.32 6.10 -6.64
CA THR A 128 13.33 7.08 -6.24
C THR A 128 12.69 8.35 -5.68
N LYS A 129 13.41 9.12 -4.83
CA LYS A 129 12.94 10.43 -4.35
C LYS A 129 12.55 11.38 -5.51
N LYS A 130 13.25 11.29 -6.64
CA LYS A 130 12.97 12.08 -7.85
C LYS A 130 11.66 11.69 -8.52
N ASP A 131 11.26 10.43 -8.44
CA ASP A 131 9.98 9.98 -8.99
C ASP A 131 8.84 10.34 -8.06
N ILE A 132 9.05 10.17 -6.76
CA ILE A 132 8.09 10.59 -5.71
C ILE A 132 7.79 12.10 -5.76
N SER A 133 8.78 12.93 -6.05
CA SER A 133 8.57 14.39 -6.13
C SER A 133 7.69 14.83 -7.30
N LYS A 134 7.46 13.97 -8.30
CA LYS A 134 6.58 14.25 -9.45
C LYS A 134 5.12 13.85 -9.17
N LEU A 135 4.87 13.10 -8.10
CA LEU A 135 3.54 12.60 -7.79
C LEU A 135 2.65 13.70 -7.20
N PRO A 136 1.33 13.66 -7.45
CA PRO A 136 0.38 14.58 -6.83
C PRO A 136 0.45 14.52 -5.30
N LYS A 137 0.53 15.70 -4.68
CA LYS A 137 0.54 15.88 -3.22
C LYS A 137 -0.86 16.18 -2.73
N VAL A 138 -1.51 15.16 -2.16
CA VAL A 138 -2.94 15.21 -1.84
C VAL A 138 -3.22 16.10 -0.65
N ASP A 139 -2.27 16.29 0.26
CA ASP A 139 -2.34 17.27 1.35
C ASP A 139 -2.37 18.73 0.86
N GLN A 140 -2.16 18.97 -0.43
CA GLN A 140 -2.32 20.28 -1.06
C GLN A 140 -3.67 20.44 -1.76
N LEU A 141 -4.57 19.46 -1.66
CA LEU A 141 -5.91 19.47 -2.24
C LEU A 141 -6.95 19.67 -1.14
N TYR A 142 -7.94 20.53 -1.39
CA TYR A 142 -8.83 21.09 -0.37
C TYR A 142 -9.51 20.04 0.51
N LEU A 143 -10.32 19.13 -0.07
CA LEU A 143 -10.98 18.12 0.76
C LEU A 143 -10.01 17.10 1.35
N HIS A 144 -8.91 16.76 0.66
CA HIS A 144 -7.93 15.82 1.22
C HIS A 144 -7.27 16.41 2.48
N GLU A 145 -6.82 17.67 2.42
CA GLU A 145 -6.24 18.39 3.55
C GLU A 145 -7.21 18.46 4.73
N LEU A 146 -8.46 18.84 4.47
CA LEU A 146 -9.48 18.94 5.50
C LEU A 146 -9.64 17.60 6.20
N HIS A 147 -9.81 16.51 5.44
CA HIS A 147 -10.02 15.19 6.02
C HIS A 147 -8.79 14.69 6.78
N LEU A 148 -7.57 14.90 6.27
CA LEU A 148 -6.34 14.46 6.94
C LEU A 148 -6.12 15.13 8.31
N ARG A 149 -6.73 16.28 8.56
CA ARG A 149 -6.72 16.96 9.87
C ARG A 149 -7.83 16.52 10.82
N MET A 150 -8.81 15.76 10.33
CA MET A 150 -9.92 15.29 11.14
C MET A 150 -9.54 14.05 11.92
N GLU A 151 -10.24 13.86 13.03
CA GLU A 151 -10.18 12.63 13.82
C GLU A 151 -11.46 11.82 13.65
N THR A 152 -11.31 10.51 13.75
CA THR A 152 -12.41 9.55 13.67
C THR A 152 -12.28 8.51 14.78
N ARG A 153 -13.43 7.93 15.13
CA ARG A 153 -13.50 6.69 15.91
C ARG A 153 -13.88 5.51 15.02
N MET A 154 -14.00 5.67 13.71
CA MET A 154 -14.31 4.53 12.86
C MET A 154 -13.11 3.58 12.84
N PRO A 155 -13.29 2.26 13.03
CA PRO A 155 -12.21 1.31 12.82
C PRO A 155 -11.82 1.29 11.33
N LEU A 156 -10.56 0.96 11.04
CA LEU A 156 -10.10 0.79 9.66
C LEU A 156 -10.86 -0.34 8.96
N PRO A 157 -11.07 -0.30 7.63
CA PRO A 157 -11.74 -1.38 6.90
C PRO A 157 -11.15 -2.76 7.18
N ARG A 158 -9.81 -2.85 7.31
CA ARG A 158 -9.10 -4.11 7.61
C ARG A 158 -9.46 -4.75 8.96
N ALA A 159 -10.08 -4.01 9.88
CA ALA A 159 -10.51 -4.54 11.17
C ALA A 159 -11.74 -5.46 11.04
N PHE A 160 -12.39 -5.47 9.88
CA PHE A 160 -13.57 -6.29 9.62
C PHE A 160 -13.19 -7.57 8.87
N PRO A 161 -13.69 -8.74 9.28
CA PRO A 161 -13.38 -10.01 8.62
C PRO A 161 -14.00 -10.07 7.22
N LEU A 162 -13.19 -10.50 6.26
CA LEU A 162 -13.59 -10.76 4.87
C LEU A 162 -14.77 -11.75 4.82
N GLY A 163 -15.74 -11.51 3.94
CA GLY A 163 -16.87 -12.43 3.71
C GLY A 163 -18.07 -12.30 4.65
N LYS A 164 -18.00 -11.50 5.72
CA LYS A 164 -19.19 -11.09 6.50
C LYS A 164 -19.79 -9.75 6.06
N GLU A 165 -19.22 -9.17 5.00
CA GLU A 165 -19.58 -7.88 4.43
C GLU A 165 -20.87 -7.96 3.61
N LYS A 166 -22.03 -8.25 4.22
CA LYS A 166 -23.29 -8.27 3.45
C LYS A 166 -23.73 -6.88 3.00
N ALA A 167 -23.31 -5.80 3.66
CA ALA A 167 -23.58 -4.44 3.20
C ALA A 167 -22.72 -3.38 3.93
N TYR A 168 -21.50 -3.12 3.48
CA TYR A 168 -20.79 -1.89 3.91
C TYR A 168 -21.23 -0.70 3.05
N GLY A 169 -21.86 0.28 3.70
CA GLY A 169 -22.25 1.55 3.09
C GLY A 169 -23.53 1.51 2.25
N THR A 170 -24.45 0.60 2.54
CA THR A 170 -25.86 0.88 2.33
C THR A 170 -26.35 1.78 3.48
N PHE A 171 -27.34 2.64 3.21
CA PHE A 171 -28.07 3.37 4.26
C PHE A 171 -28.96 2.43 5.11
N GLU A 172 -28.53 1.18 5.35
CA GLU A 172 -29.27 0.25 6.20
C GLU A 172 -28.90 0.43 7.68
N GLU A 173 -29.93 0.40 8.51
CA GLU A 173 -29.91 0.67 9.94
C GLU A 173 -29.11 -0.36 10.75
N SER A 174 -28.79 -1.51 10.14
CA SER A 174 -28.08 -2.65 10.71
C SER A 174 -26.55 -2.49 10.79
N ALA A 175 -25.98 -1.49 10.11
CA ALA A 175 -24.54 -1.20 10.15
C ALA A 175 -24.14 -0.25 11.30
N ARG A 176 -24.90 -0.22 12.40
CA ARG A 176 -24.41 0.31 13.70
C ARG A 176 -23.34 -0.64 14.23
N VAL A 177 -22.17 -0.61 13.62
CA VAL A 177 -20.93 -1.06 14.25
C VAL A 177 -20.89 -0.36 15.60
N GLU A 178 -20.83 -1.10 16.70
CA GLU A 178 -20.77 -0.53 18.04
C GLU A 178 -19.56 0.42 18.14
N GLN A 179 -19.80 1.72 17.89
CA GLN A 179 -18.80 2.79 17.94
C GLN A 179 -18.19 2.98 19.33
N LYS A 180 -18.69 2.25 20.35
CA LYS A 180 -18.33 2.46 21.75
C LYS A 180 -16.93 1.97 22.11
N THR A 181 -16.28 1.13 21.31
CA THR A 181 -15.00 0.50 21.68
C THR A 181 -13.77 1.01 20.94
N SER A 182 -13.92 1.93 19.99
CA SER A 182 -12.82 2.37 19.14
C SER A 182 -12.11 3.61 19.69
N THR A 183 -10.78 3.54 19.68
CA THR A 183 -9.90 4.65 20.04
C THR A 183 -10.00 5.77 19.02
N LYS A 184 -9.93 7.02 19.50
CA LYS A 184 -9.84 8.21 18.65
C LYS A 184 -8.51 8.19 17.91
N ARG A 185 -8.51 8.45 16.61
CA ARG A 185 -7.33 8.51 15.75
C ARG A 185 -7.55 9.48 14.60
N SER A 186 -6.49 9.92 13.94
CA SER A 186 -6.60 10.69 12.70
C SER A 186 -7.24 9.86 11.58
N VAL A 187 -7.96 10.55 10.69
CA VAL A 187 -8.40 9.99 9.41
C VAL A 187 -7.17 9.73 8.54
N MET A 188 -7.16 8.59 7.85
CA MET A 188 -6.04 8.15 7.01
C MET A 188 -6.54 7.81 5.60
N CYS A 189 -5.61 7.70 4.64
CA CYS A 189 -5.93 7.40 3.23
C CYS A 189 -6.83 6.16 3.10
N MET A 190 -6.56 5.10 3.87
CA MET A 190 -7.31 3.85 3.84
C MET A 190 -8.74 3.95 4.37
N ASP A 191 -9.11 5.01 5.10
CA ASP A 191 -10.51 5.21 5.52
C ASP A 191 -11.44 5.39 4.32
N CYS A 192 -10.92 6.01 3.26
CA CYS A 192 -11.64 6.30 2.03
C CYS A 192 -11.27 5.33 0.89
N HIS A 193 -9.97 5.10 0.67
CA HIS A 193 -9.42 4.31 -0.43
C HIS A 193 -9.27 2.82 -0.11
N GLY A 194 -9.24 2.42 1.17
CA GLY A 194 -9.05 1.03 1.56
C GLY A 194 -10.26 0.15 1.23
N GLY A 195 -11.46 0.71 1.36
CA GLY A 195 -12.74 0.09 1.00
C GLY A 195 -13.00 -1.32 1.60
N PRO A 196 -14.14 -1.93 1.27
CA PRO A 196 -14.37 -3.37 1.44
C PRO A 196 -13.37 -4.18 0.60
N ALA A 197 -13.23 -5.46 0.91
CA ALA A 197 -12.20 -6.36 0.38
C ALA A 197 -11.76 -6.06 -1.07
N ASN A 198 -10.45 -5.92 -1.29
CA ASN A 198 -9.78 -5.76 -2.58
C ASN A 198 -9.84 -4.39 -3.29
N ARG A 199 -10.56 -3.38 -2.77
CA ARG A 199 -10.60 -2.06 -3.45
C ARG A 199 -9.35 -1.21 -3.32
N ALA A 200 -8.51 -1.51 -2.34
CA ALA A 200 -7.22 -0.82 -2.21
C ALA A 200 -6.36 -0.96 -3.47
N HIS A 201 -6.51 -2.03 -4.26
CA HIS A 201 -5.79 -2.23 -5.52
C HIS A 201 -6.38 -1.44 -6.70
N ASP A 202 -7.65 -1.05 -6.65
CA ASP A 202 -8.27 -0.17 -7.67
C ASP A 202 -7.99 1.31 -7.37
N PHE A 203 -7.59 1.62 -6.14
CA PHE A 203 -7.30 2.96 -5.59
C PHE A 203 -8.42 4.01 -5.72
N SER A 204 -9.62 3.59 -6.13
CA SER A 204 -10.80 4.43 -6.26
C SER A 204 -11.57 4.53 -4.94
N VAL A 205 -11.82 5.76 -4.47
CA VAL A 205 -12.78 5.99 -3.38
C VAL A 205 -14.16 5.63 -3.86
N ALA A 206 -14.93 4.90 -3.06
CA ALA A 206 -16.32 4.60 -3.34
C ALA A 206 -17.24 5.50 -2.50
N ASP A 207 -18.43 5.84 -2.99
CA ASP A 207 -19.41 6.63 -2.20
C ASP A 207 -19.78 5.93 -0.88
N ARG A 208 -19.75 4.59 -0.87
CA ARG A 208 -19.90 3.77 0.35
C ARG A 208 -18.84 4.05 1.43
N SER A 209 -17.67 4.55 1.07
CA SER A 209 -16.64 4.95 2.04
C SER A 209 -17.03 6.27 2.73
N CYS A 210 -17.65 7.20 1.99
CA CYS A 210 -18.09 8.49 2.51
C CYS A 210 -19.18 8.31 3.58
N VAL A 211 -20.18 7.46 3.31
CA VAL A 211 -21.30 7.23 4.24
C VAL A 211 -20.88 6.60 5.57
N ARG A 212 -19.67 6.02 5.68
CA ARG A 212 -19.16 5.48 6.96
C ARG A 212 -19.04 6.55 8.03
N CYS A 213 -18.64 7.76 7.64
CA CYS A 213 -18.55 8.91 8.53
C CYS A 213 -19.72 9.88 8.33
N HIS A 214 -20.27 9.93 7.11
CA HIS A 214 -21.30 10.88 6.69
C HIS A 214 -22.71 10.28 6.53
N ALA A 215 -23.03 9.16 7.19
CA ALA A 215 -24.36 8.50 7.08
C ALA A 215 -25.55 9.43 7.39
N ASN A 216 -25.31 10.48 8.18
CA ASN A 216 -26.32 11.45 8.60
C ASN A 216 -26.18 12.78 7.86
N THR A 217 -25.27 12.88 6.89
CA THR A 217 -25.02 14.07 6.08
C THR A 217 -25.69 13.88 4.72
N HIS A 218 -26.50 14.84 4.29
CA HIS A 218 -27.17 14.87 2.97
C HIS A 218 -27.99 13.61 2.62
N ARG A 219 -29.14 13.41 3.28
CA ARG A 219 -30.04 12.26 3.04
C ARG A 219 -31.08 12.50 1.93
N THR A 220 -30.83 13.40 0.99
CA THR A 220 -31.77 13.67 -0.10
C THR A 220 -31.79 12.50 -1.10
N GLU A 221 -32.91 12.31 -1.80
CA GLU A 221 -33.01 11.29 -2.86
C GLU A 221 -31.99 11.52 -3.97
N LEU A 222 -31.60 12.77 -4.22
CA LEU A 222 -30.55 13.12 -5.16
C LEU A 222 -29.19 12.52 -4.77
N VAL A 223 -28.77 12.67 -3.50
CA VAL A 223 -27.49 12.12 -3.03
C VAL A 223 -27.52 10.59 -2.99
N LYS A 224 -28.65 9.97 -2.63
CA LYS A 224 -28.80 8.52 -2.69
C LYS A 224 -28.65 7.98 -4.12
N LYS A 225 -29.17 8.73 -5.11
CA LYS A 225 -29.13 8.34 -6.53
C LYS A 225 -27.78 8.60 -7.19
N LEU A 226 -27.15 9.74 -6.91
CA LEU A 226 -25.92 10.17 -7.59
C LEU A 226 -24.64 9.82 -6.81
N GLY A 227 -24.72 9.67 -5.49
CA GLY A 227 -23.55 9.49 -4.64
C GLY A 227 -22.88 10.81 -4.25
N CYS A 228 -22.02 10.77 -3.23
CA CYS A 228 -21.34 11.94 -2.70
C CYS A 228 -20.32 12.51 -3.69
N ARG A 229 -19.59 11.64 -4.40
CA ARG A 229 -18.52 12.04 -5.32
C ARG A 229 -19.03 12.83 -6.51
N THR A 230 -20.25 12.61 -6.98
CA THR A 230 -20.78 13.38 -8.12
C THR A 230 -20.80 14.89 -7.87
N CYS A 231 -20.99 15.32 -6.62
CA CYS A 231 -20.93 16.73 -6.25
C CYS A 231 -19.54 17.14 -5.75
N HIS A 232 -18.85 16.29 -4.99
CA HIS A 232 -17.60 16.65 -4.31
C HIS A 232 -16.32 16.27 -5.05
N PHE A 233 -16.39 15.60 -6.21
CA PHE A 233 -15.21 15.15 -6.94
C PHE A 233 -14.26 16.31 -7.26
N GLN A 234 -14.79 17.45 -7.69
CA GLN A 234 -13.98 18.61 -8.00
C GLN A 234 -13.24 19.14 -6.76
N ASP A 235 -13.89 19.15 -5.60
CA ASP A 235 -13.31 19.64 -4.35
C ASP A 235 -12.12 18.77 -3.86
N PHE A 236 -12.08 17.50 -4.27
CA PHE A 236 -10.92 16.62 -4.05
C PHE A 236 -9.74 16.92 -4.98
N LEU A 237 -9.96 17.67 -6.05
CA LEU A 237 -8.95 18.09 -7.03
C LEU A 237 -8.59 19.58 -6.93
N THR A 238 -9.36 20.36 -6.19
CA THR A 238 -9.12 21.79 -5.99
C THR A 238 -7.90 22.01 -5.11
N PRO A 239 -6.86 22.73 -5.57
CA PRO A 239 -5.73 23.10 -4.72
C PRO A 239 -6.16 23.97 -3.54
N VAL A 240 -5.58 23.77 -2.36
CA VAL A 240 -5.85 24.60 -1.17
C VAL A 240 -5.60 26.08 -1.47
N SER A 241 -4.57 26.40 -2.25
CA SER A 241 -4.24 27.77 -2.68
C SER A 241 -5.36 28.47 -3.46
N ALA A 242 -6.22 27.72 -4.15
CA ALA A 242 -7.36 28.28 -4.89
C ALA A 242 -8.52 28.68 -3.97
N THR A 243 -8.57 28.16 -2.74
CA THR A 243 -9.63 28.45 -1.76
C THR A 243 -9.29 29.58 -0.78
N LEU A 244 -8.02 30.00 -0.74
CA LEU A 244 -7.57 31.06 0.16
C LEU A 244 -8.05 32.44 -0.32
N PRO A 245 -8.41 33.35 0.61
CA PRO A 245 -8.62 34.76 0.29
C PRO A 245 -7.38 35.34 -0.42
N GLU A 246 -7.57 36.29 -1.34
CA GLU A 246 -6.47 36.89 -2.09
C GLU A 246 -5.38 37.48 -1.18
N SER A 247 -5.77 37.97 0.00
CA SER A 247 -4.86 38.50 1.03
C SER A 247 -3.93 37.47 1.67
N GLU A 248 -4.23 36.18 1.55
CA GLU A 248 -3.49 35.08 2.16
C GLU A 248 -2.68 34.26 1.14
N LYS A 249 -2.85 34.53 -0.16
CA LYS A 249 -2.04 33.91 -1.21
C LYS A 249 -0.62 34.48 -1.10
N LYS A 250 0.36 33.63 -0.75
CA LYS A 250 1.77 34.00 -0.83
C LYS A 250 2.12 34.37 -2.27
N PRO A 251 2.89 35.46 -2.50
CA PRO A 251 3.35 35.83 -3.83
C PRO A 251 4.27 34.77 -4.45
#